data_AF-A0A8H2ZGK0-F1
#
_entry.id   AF-A0A8H2ZGK0-F1
#
_cell.length_a   1.000
_cell.length_b   1.000
_cell.length_c   1.000
_cell.angle_alpha   90.00
_cell.angle_beta   90.00
_cell.angle_gamma   90.00
#
_symmetry.space_group_name_H-M   'P 1'
#
loop_
_entity.id
_entity.type
_entity.pdbx_description
1 polymer ?
#
loop_
_entity_poly.entity_id
_entity_poly.type
_entity_poly.pdbx_seq_one_letter_code
_entity_poly.pdbx_strand_id
1 'polypeptide(L)' 'MSQRNDNITLKTATAYQLLAQRENMCELFNLIDRSELDTYFVNKDKKQETLKEMKDRLEKLKNEL' A
#
# COMPACT_ATOMS: atom_id res chain seq x y z
N MET A 1 -11.48 19.81 -4.51
CA MET A 1 -12.71 19.39 -3.81
C MET A 1 -13.05 17.96 -4.25
N SER A 2 -12.61 16.95 -3.50
CA SER A 2 -12.89 15.54 -3.82
C SER A 2 -14.30 15.21 -3.34
N GLN A 3 -15.25 15.00 -4.26
CA GLN A 3 -16.55 14.42 -3.90
C GLN A 3 -16.30 12.99 -3.44
N ARG A 4 -16.39 12.73 -2.12
CA ARG A 4 -16.48 11.37 -1.62
C ARG A 4 -17.86 10.85 -1.98
N ASN A 5 -17.91 9.98 -2.99
CA ASN A 5 -19.12 9.25 -3.36
C ASN A 5 -19.34 8.13 -2.34
N ASP A 6 -19.93 8.48 -1.20
CA ASP A 6 -20.23 7.54 -0.11
C ASP A 6 -21.44 6.63 -0.42
N ASN A 7 -22.11 6.85 -1.55
CA ASN A 7 -23.26 6.06 -1.96
C ASN A 7 -22.82 4.76 -2.65
N ILE A 8 -22.85 3.65 -1.91
CA ILE A 8 -22.60 2.32 -2.43
C ILE A 8 -23.88 1.79 -3.07
N THR A 9 -23.85 1.60 -4.39
CA THR A 9 -24.91 0.95 -5.16
C THR A 9 -24.51 -0.50 -5.50
N LEU A 10 -25.48 -1.31 -5.92
CA LEU A 10 -25.21 -2.66 -6.43
C LEU A 10 -24.19 -2.64 -7.59
N LYS A 11 -24.28 -1.63 -8.47
CA LYS A 11 -23.35 -1.44 -9.58
C LYS A 11 -21.93 -1.16 -9.08
N THR A 12 -21.75 -0.28 -8.10
CA THR A 12 -20.41 0.06 -7.60
C THR A 12 -19.80 -1.09 -6.81
N ALA A 13 -20.60 -1.82 -6.02
CA ALA A 13 -20.14 -2.98 -5.27
C ALA A 13 -19.67 -4.12 -6.20
N THR A 14 -20.49 -4.47 -7.20
CA THR A 14 -20.16 -5.52 -8.16
C THR A 14 -19.02 -5.11 -9.10
N ALA A 15 -18.96 -3.85 -9.53
CA ALA A 15 -17.86 -3.34 -10.33
C ALA A 15 -16.53 -3.40 -9.56
N TYR A 16 -16.53 -3.01 -8.27
CA TYR A 16 -15.35 -3.11 -7.42
C TYR A 16 -14.88 -4.56 -7.28
N GLN A 17 -15.80 -5.48 -6.96
CA GLN A 17 -15.48 -6.90 -6.82
C GLN A 17 -14.90 -7.48 -8.12
N LEU A 18 -15.52 -7.19 -9.26
CA LEU A 18 -15.07 -7.68 -10.56
C LEU A 18 -13.70 -7.10 -10.94
N LEU A 19 -13.47 -5.82 -10.67
CA LEU A 19 -12.21 -5.16 -10.96
C LEU A 19 -11.07 -5.80 -10.16
N ALA A 20 -11.25 -5.97 -8.84
CA ALA A 20 -10.27 -6.60 -7.98
C ALA A 20 -9.94 -8.04 -8.41
N GLN A 21 -10.96 -8.82 -8.80
CA GLN A 21 -10.75 -10.18 -9.29
C GLN A 21 -9.94 -10.21 -10.59
N ARG A 22 -10.24 -9.31 -11.54
CA ARG A 22 -9.50 -9.22 -12.81
C ARG A 22 -8.06 -8.78 -12.60
N GLU A 23 -7.83 -7.81 -11.72
CA GLU A 23 -6.49 -7.31 -11.41
C GLU A 23 -5.61 -8.42 -10.82
N ASN A 24 -6.12 -9.15 -9.82
CA ASN A 24 -5.39 -10.28 -9.21
C ASN A 24 -5.06 -11.39 -10.22
N MET A 25 -5.99 -11.68 -11.14
CA MET A 25 -5.76 -12.67 -12.20
C MET A 25 -4.70 -12.21 -13.20
N CYS A 26 -4.72 -10.94 -13.61
CA CYS A 26 -3.72 -10.39 -14.51
C CYS A 26 -2.33 -10.32 -13.84
N GLU A 27 -2.27 -10.00 -12.55
CA GLU A 27 -1.04 -9.98 -11.76
C GLU A 27 -0.40 -11.37 -11.67
N LEU A 28 -1.22 -12.42 -11.44
CA LEU A 28 -0.73 -13.80 -11.38
C LEU A 28 0.01 -14.23 -12.66
N PHE A 29 -0.44 -13.75 -13.82
CA PHE A 29 0.17 -14.05 -15.11
C PHE A 29 1.16 -12.98 -15.60
N ASN A 30 1.51 -12.02 -14.73
CA ASN A 30 2.41 -10.91 -15.04
C ASN A 30 1.98 -10.10 -16.28
N LEU A 31 0.66 -9.92 -16.46
CA LEU A 31 0.05 -9.20 -17.58
C LEU A 31 -0.20 -7.72 -17.28
N ILE A 32 0.02 -7.29 -16.04
CA ILE A 32 -0.17 -5.90 -15.59
C ILE A 32 1.11 -5.41 -14.91
N ASP A 33 1.49 -4.16 -15.18
CA ASP A 33 2.59 -3.50 -14.48
C ASP A 33 2.04 -2.77 -13.25
N ARG A 34 2.52 -3.19 -12.07
CA ARG A 34 2.17 -2.59 -10.77
C ARG A 34 3.33 -1.82 -10.13
N SER A 35 4.42 -1.60 -10.87
CA SER A 35 5.64 -0.98 -10.35
C SER A 35 5.44 0.40 -9.72
N GLU A 36 4.57 1.25 -10.29
CA GLU A 36 4.22 2.56 -9.73
C GLU A 36 3.49 2.43 -8.39
N LEU A 37 2.53 1.51 -8.31
CA LEU A 37 1.72 1.26 -7.13
C LEU A 37 2.59 0.68 -6.00
N ASP A 38 3.45 -0.28 -6.33
CA ASP A 38 4.40 -0.87 -5.41
C ASP A 38 5.41 0.16 -4.91
N THR A 39 5.90 1.04 -5.80
CA THR A 39 6.80 2.13 -5.41
C THR A 39 6.13 3.09 -4.43
N TYR A 40 4.86 3.41 -4.66
CA TYR A 40 4.07 4.26 -3.76
C TYR A 40 3.82 3.60 -2.39
N PHE A 41 3.42 2.33 -2.35
CA PHE A 41 3.15 1.62 -1.10
C PHE A 41 4.44 1.27 -0.33
N VAL A 42 5.51 0.95 -1.03
CA VAL A 42 6.78 0.56 -0.42
C VAL A 42 7.61 1.76 0.01
N ASN A 43 7.27 2.99 -0.44
CA ASN A 43 7.93 4.28 -0.16
C ASN A 43 9.27 4.11 0.57
N LYS A 44 10.29 3.74 -0.21
CA LYS A 44 11.57 3.23 0.30
C LYS A 44 12.22 4.21 1.27
N ASP A 45 12.08 5.51 1.01
CA ASP A 45 12.64 6.58 1.83
C ASP A 45 11.99 6.61 3.22
N LYS A 46 10.65 6.49 3.26
CA LYS A 46 9.90 6.44 4.53
C LYS A 46 10.21 5.18 5.34
N LYS A 47 10.46 4.05 4.67
CA LYS A 47 10.92 2.81 5.33
C LYS A 47 12.32 2.96 5.92
N GLN A 48 13.24 3.61 5.21
CA GLN A 48 14.59 3.87 5.70
C GLN A 48 14.61 4.82 6.90
N GLU A 49 13.78 5.87 6.87
CA GLU A 49 13.59 6.79 7.99
C GLU A 49 13.06 6.05 9.22
N THR A 50 12.00 5.26 9.05
CA THR A 50 11.42 4.45 10.14
C THR A 50 12.45 3.46 10.71
N LEU A 51 13.25 2.82 9.85
CA LEU A 51 14.30 1.90 10.28
C LEU A 51 15.39 2.61 11.08
N LYS A 52 15.80 3.81 10.66
CA LYS A 52 16.79 4.62 11.36
C LYS A 52 16.27 5.02 12.74
N GLU A 53 15.04 5.52 12.84
CA GLU A 53 14.42 5.87 14.12
C GLU A 53 14.36 4.67 15.08
N MET A 54 14.02 3.49 14.57
CA MET A 54 13.97 2.28 15.41
C MET A 54 15.36 1.86 15.91
N LYS A 55 16.39 2.00 15.07
CA LYS A 55 17.79 1.75 15.49
C LYS A 55 18.24 2.75 16.56
N ASP A 56 17.95 4.03 16.36
CA ASP A 56 18.30 5.09 17.31
C ASP A 56 17.59 4.87 18.67
N ARG A 57 16.34 4.41 18.66
CA ARG A 57 15.60 4.03 19.88
C ARG A 57 16.23 2.82 20.57
N LEU A 58 16.62 1.81 19.80
CA LEU A 58 17.24 0.59 20.34
C LEU A 58 18.60 0.89 20.97
N GLU A 59 19.39 1.77 20.35
CA GLU A 59 20.69 2.19 20.86
C GLU A 59 20.56 2.99 22.17
N LYS A 60 19.57 3.89 22.26
CA LYS A 60 19.25 4.58 23.52
C LYS A 60 18.89 3.61 24.64
N LEU A 61 17.99 2.66 24.38
CA LEU A 61 17.59 1.64 25.35
C LEU A 61 18.76 0.76 25.80
N LYS A 62 19.71 0.46 24.90
CA LYS A 62 20.90 -0.33 25.22
C LYS A 62 21.89 0.42 26.11
N ASN A 63 21.98 1.75 25.94
CA ASN A 63 22.90 2.59 26.72
C ASN A 63 22.29 3.08 28.04
N GLU A 64 20.98 2.94 28.23
CA GLU A 64 20.27 3.18 29.50
C GLU A 64 20.30 1.96 30.45
N LEU A 65 20.80 0.81 29.97
CA LEU A 65 21.01 -0.45 30.68
C LEU A 65 22.48 -0.60 31.11
#